data_AF-A0A804PGR3-F1
#
_entry.id   AF-A0A804PGR3-F1
#
_cell.length_a   1.000
_cell.length_b   1.000
_cell.length_c   1.000
_cell.angle_alpha   90.00
_cell.angle_beta   90.00
_cell.angle_gamma   90.00
#
_symmetry.space_group_name_H-M   'P 1'
#
loop_
_entity.id
_entity.type
_entity.pdbx_description
1 polymer ?
#
loop_
_entity_poly.entity_id
_entity_poly.type
_entity_poly.pdbx_seq_one_letter_code
_entity_poly.pdbx_strand_id
1 'polypeptide(L)'
;MLGNTFISNKESTPPQGEVPPQDFSRRVLEGFQVTPIWHQGFIRDDGRSNYVPNVQTARWEYSTRPVYGWGDVKSKQLSTAGWLAAFPFFEPHWQICMASGLSTGWIEWDGERFEFENAPSYSEKNWGGGFPRKWYWIQCNVFPGASGEVSLTAAGGLRKIGLGDTYESPSLIGIHYEGQFFEFVPWTGTVSWDIGLWGLWKMSGENKTHLVEIEATTAESGTALRAPTIEAGLVPACKDTCYGDLRLQLWEKKYDGSKGEMILDATSNMAALEVGGGPWFNGWKGTTVVNEVVNNIVGTPVDVESLLPIPFLKPPGL
;
A
#
# COMPACT_ATOMS: atom_id res chain seq x y z
N MET A 1 9.97 -5.68 11.07
CA MET A 1 9.30 -6.73 11.86
C MET A 1 8.22 -6.09 12.69
N LEU A 2 7.01 -6.64 12.64
CA LEU A 2 5.84 -6.18 13.38
C LEU A 2 5.34 -7.36 14.21
N GLY A 3 5.02 -7.13 15.47
CA GLY A 3 4.49 -8.18 16.32
C GLY A 3 4.01 -7.62 17.64
N ASN A 4 3.03 -8.30 18.23
CA ASN A 4 2.54 -7.98 19.54
C ASN A 4 2.07 -9.25 20.26
N THR A 5 2.26 -9.27 21.58
CA THR A 5 1.75 -10.33 22.46
C THR A 5 0.64 -9.76 23.31
N PHE A 6 -0.59 -10.19 23.07
CA PHE A 6 -1.75 -9.82 23.90
C PHE A 6 -1.85 -10.74 25.11
N ILE A 7 -1.61 -12.04 24.92
CA ILE A 7 -1.62 -13.04 25.98
C ILE A 7 -0.44 -13.99 25.78
N SER A 8 0.43 -14.08 26.78
CA SER A 8 1.51 -15.08 26.82
C SER A 8 1.04 -16.38 27.46
N ASN A 9 1.75 -17.46 27.14
CA ASN A 9 1.60 -18.72 27.86
C ASN A 9 2.04 -18.56 29.32
N LYS A 10 1.37 -19.23 30.27
CA LYS A 10 1.51 -19.00 31.72
C LYS A 10 2.94 -19.15 32.26
N GLU A 11 3.77 -19.94 31.59
CA GLU A 11 5.17 -20.20 31.96
C GLU A 11 6.18 -19.50 31.06
N SER A 12 5.72 -18.63 30.15
CA SER A 12 6.56 -17.97 29.16
C SER A 12 6.57 -16.46 29.33
N THR A 13 7.75 -15.86 29.15
CA THR A 13 7.85 -14.41 28.97
C THR A 13 7.41 -14.03 27.55
N PRO A 14 6.70 -12.90 27.36
CA PRO A 14 6.45 -12.36 26.02
C PRO A 14 7.76 -12.13 25.25
N PRO A 15 7.82 -12.45 23.94
CA PRO A 15 8.94 -12.06 23.10
C PRO A 15 9.16 -10.54 23.13
N GLN A 16 10.41 -10.10 23.29
CA GLN A 16 10.83 -8.69 23.23
C GLN A 16 11.25 -8.26 21.81
N GLY A 17 11.22 -9.20 20.86
CA GLY A 17 11.62 -9.04 19.47
C GLY A 17 11.26 -10.30 18.69
N GLU A 18 11.72 -10.37 17.44
CA GLU A 18 11.47 -11.51 16.56
C GLU A 18 12.06 -12.79 17.17
N VAL A 19 11.27 -13.85 17.16
CA VAL A 19 11.70 -15.19 17.56
C VAL A 19 11.35 -16.18 16.46
N PRO A 20 12.02 -17.35 16.41
CA PRO A 20 11.63 -18.42 15.48
C PRO A 20 10.12 -18.74 15.57
N PRO A 21 9.46 -19.09 14.45
CA PRO A 21 8.03 -19.38 14.43
C PRO A 21 7.56 -20.35 15.52
N GLN A 22 8.30 -21.44 15.74
CA GLN A 22 8.01 -22.43 16.75
C GLN A 22 8.11 -21.89 18.18
N ASP A 23 9.06 -20.99 18.44
CA ASP A 23 9.21 -20.33 19.74
C ASP A 23 8.07 -19.36 20.02
N PHE A 24 7.62 -18.62 19.00
CA PHE A 24 6.45 -17.76 19.11
C PHE A 24 5.21 -18.57 19.48
N SER A 25 4.90 -19.62 18.73
CA SER A 25 3.72 -20.49 18.94
C SER A 25 3.71 -21.17 20.31
N ARG A 26 4.87 -21.42 20.91
CA ARG A 26 5.00 -21.95 22.28
C ARG A 26 4.72 -20.89 23.35
N ARG A 27 5.14 -19.65 23.11
CA ARG A 27 5.16 -18.55 24.10
C ARG A 27 3.93 -17.64 24.04
N VAL A 28 3.26 -17.54 22.91
CA VAL A 28 2.18 -16.57 22.66
C VAL A 28 0.87 -17.32 22.43
N LEU A 29 -0.09 -17.11 23.34
CA LEU A 29 -1.43 -17.66 23.24
C LEU A 29 -2.36 -16.77 22.42
N GLU A 30 -2.12 -15.46 22.38
CA GLU A 30 -2.85 -14.50 21.54
C GLU A 30 -1.92 -13.36 21.16
N GLY A 31 -1.83 -13.06 19.88
CA GLY A 31 -0.85 -12.14 19.32
C GLY A 31 -0.50 -12.48 17.88
N PHE A 32 0.45 -11.73 17.32
CA PHE A 32 0.95 -11.97 15.97
C PHE A 32 2.44 -11.64 15.86
N GLN A 33 3.08 -12.25 14.86
CA GLN A 33 4.42 -11.91 14.41
C GLN A 33 4.45 -11.92 12.88
N VAL A 34 4.97 -10.85 12.31
CA VAL A 34 5.04 -10.59 10.87
C VAL A 34 6.47 -10.20 10.51
N THR A 35 7.05 -11.01 9.64
CA THR A 35 8.35 -10.80 8.99
C THR A 35 8.15 -10.70 7.47
N PRO A 36 9.15 -10.26 6.69
CA PRO A 36 9.00 -10.16 5.23
C PRO A 36 8.68 -11.49 4.53
N ILE A 37 8.91 -12.63 5.18
CA ILE A 37 8.76 -13.97 4.58
C ILE A 37 7.83 -14.90 5.37
N TRP A 38 7.37 -14.48 6.56
CA TRP A 38 6.57 -15.32 7.44
C TRP A 38 5.56 -14.53 8.24
N HIS A 39 4.32 -14.99 8.22
CA HIS A 39 3.21 -14.41 8.96
C HIS A 39 2.56 -15.50 9.80
N GLN A 40 2.36 -15.18 11.08
CA GLN A 40 1.62 -16.05 11.99
C GLN A 40 0.89 -15.23 13.04
N GLY A 41 -0.26 -15.73 13.49
CA GLY A 41 -0.97 -15.09 14.58
C GLY A 41 -2.28 -15.75 14.92
N PHE A 42 -2.81 -15.30 16.05
CA PHE A 42 -4.11 -15.67 16.55
C PHE A 42 -4.67 -14.50 17.36
N ILE A 43 -5.88 -14.06 17.00
CA ILE A 43 -6.62 -13.00 17.68
C ILE A 43 -8.07 -13.44 17.90
N ARG A 44 -8.71 -12.87 18.91
CA ARG A 44 -10.09 -13.18 19.29
C ARG A 44 -10.87 -11.90 19.53
N ASP A 45 -12.17 -11.95 19.25
CA ASP A 45 -13.06 -10.85 19.61
C ASP A 45 -13.14 -10.72 21.14
N ASP A 46 -13.01 -9.49 21.65
CA ASP A 46 -13.13 -9.18 23.06
C ASP A 46 -14.58 -8.84 23.46
N GLY A 47 -15.51 -8.86 22.50
CA GLY A 47 -16.93 -8.62 22.67
C GLY A 47 -17.32 -7.17 22.92
N ARG A 48 -16.37 -6.22 22.85
CA ARG A 48 -16.63 -4.79 23.11
C ARG A 48 -17.23 -4.05 21.92
N SER A 49 -17.18 -4.64 20.72
CA SER A 49 -17.60 -4.01 19.47
C SER A 49 -18.84 -4.67 18.87
N ASN A 50 -19.93 -4.72 19.63
CA ASN A 50 -21.20 -5.40 19.26
C ASN A 50 -22.00 -4.77 18.10
N TYR A 51 -21.51 -3.67 17.53
CA TYR A 51 -22.15 -2.91 16.44
C TYR A 51 -21.46 -3.12 15.08
N VAL A 52 -20.38 -3.91 15.03
CA VAL A 52 -19.71 -4.31 13.78
C VAL A 52 -19.76 -5.83 13.65
N PRO A 53 -19.92 -6.36 12.42
CA PRO A 53 -19.85 -7.79 12.17
C PRO A 53 -18.41 -8.27 12.36
N ASN A 54 -18.14 -8.96 13.46
CA ASN A 54 -16.84 -9.55 13.79
C ASN A 54 -16.97 -11.07 13.84
N VAL A 55 -15.88 -11.77 13.51
CA VAL A 55 -15.73 -13.20 13.77
C VAL A 55 -15.20 -13.44 15.17
N GLN A 56 -15.51 -14.60 15.75
CA GLN A 56 -15.05 -14.90 17.12
C GLN A 56 -13.54 -15.06 17.20
N THR A 57 -12.95 -15.68 16.18
CA THR A 57 -11.52 -15.96 16.14
C THR A 57 -10.97 -15.85 14.72
N ALA A 58 -9.74 -15.35 14.62
CA ALA A 58 -8.94 -15.41 13.40
C ALA A 58 -7.56 -15.97 13.73
N ARG A 59 -7.12 -16.98 12.98
CA ARG A 59 -5.80 -17.60 13.12
C ARG A 59 -5.16 -17.75 11.76
N TRP A 60 -3.86 -17.58 11.65
CA TRP A 60 -3.19 -17.74 10.37
C TRP A 60 -1.75 -18.20 10.55
N GLU A 61 -1.25 -18.86 9.52
CA GLU A 61 0.17 -19.19 9.37
C GLU A 61 0.47 -19.37 7.89
N TYR A 62 1.35 -18.52 7.35
CA TYR A 62 1.77 -18.62 5.97
C TYR A 62 3.17 -18.05 5.76
N SER A 63 3.83 -18.60 4.75
CA SER A 63 5.05 -18.03 4.19
C SER A 63 4.72 -17.13 3.00
N THR A 64 5.58 -16.15 2.75
CA THR A 64 5.48 -15.26 1.60
C THR A 64 6.80 -15.28 0.85
N ARG A 65 6.75 -15.49 -0.47
CA ARG A 65 7.89 -15.29 -1.38
C ARG A 65 7.70 -13.95 -2.09
N PRO A 66 8.49 -12.90 -1.75
CA PRO A 66 8.43 -11.62 -2.46
C PRO A 66 8.84 -11.79 -3.92
N VAL A 67 8.14 -11.09 -4.81
CA VAL A 67 8.41 -11.05 -6.26
C VAL A 67 8.85 -9.64 -6.66
N TYR A 68 8.08 -8.63 -6.28
CA TYR A 68 8.35 -7.22 -6.56
C TYR A 68 8.30 -6.38 -5.29
N GLY A 69 9.30 -5.52 -5.08
CA GLY A 69 9.25 -4.40 -4.15
C GLY A 69 8.88 -3.10 -4.86
N TRP A 70 9.43 -1.96 -4.45
CA TRP A 70 9.29 -0.68 -5.17
C TRP A 70 10.59 -0.39 -5.94
N GLY A 71 10.63 -0.65 -7.24
CA GLY A 71 11.87 -0.62 -8.04
C GLY A 71 12.04 -1.88 -8.91
N ASP A 72 13.07 -1.87 -9.77
CA ASP A 72 13.41 -3.04 -10.60
C ASP A 72 13.88 -4.23 -9.76
N VAL A 73 13.58 -5.45 -10.21
CA VAL A 73 13.93 -6.71 -9.50
C VAL A 73 15.41 -6.85 -9.21
N LYS A 74 16.28 -6.35 -10.10
CA LYS A 74 17.74 -6.49 -10.02
C LYS A 74 18.43 -5.27 -9.39
N SER A 75 17.66 -4.32 -8.87
CA SER A 75 18.17 -3.02 -8.40
C SER A 75 17.86 -2.79 -6.92
N LYS A 76 18.50 -1.78 -6.32
CA LYS A 76 18.15 -1.29 -4.98
C LYS A 76 16.69 -0.83 -5.00
N GLN A 77 15.91 -1.32 -4.05
CA GLN A 77 14.52 -0.88 -3.88
C GLN A 77 14.49 0.58 -3.42
N LEU A 78 13.50 1.31 -3.90
CA LEU A 78 13.34 2.75 -3.75
C LEU A 78 12.35 3.06 -2.62
N SER A 79 12.46 4.26 -2.06
CA SER A 79 11.44 4.81 -1.15
C SER A 79 10.22 5.25 -1.96
N THR A 80 9.05 4.71 -1.65
CA THR A 80 7.81 4.93 -2.41
C THR A 80 7.42 6.40 -2.53
N ALA A 81 7.64 7.20 -1.48
CA ALA A 81 7.32 8.62 -1.44
C ALA A 81 8.58 9.51 -1.51
N GLY A 82 9.68 8.99 -2.08
CA GLY A 82 10.98 9.65 -2.10
C GLY A 82 11.64 9.72 -0.73
N TRP A 83 12.84 10.29 -0.64
CA TRP A 83 13.59 10.37 0.63
C TRP A 83 12.99 11.37 1.63
N LEU A 84 12.19 12.35 1.18
CA LEU A 84 11.54 13.29 2.09
C LEU A 84 10.51 12.61 3.01
N ALA A 85 9.94 11.48 2.58
CA ALA A 85 9.10 10.64 3.42
C ALA A 85 9.89 9.94 4.55
N ALA A 86 11.22 10.13 4.66
CA ALA A 86 11.98 9.73 5.83
C ALA A 86 11.97 10.78 6.96
N PHE A 87 11.45 12.00 6.75
CA PHE A 87 11.40 13.02 7.79
C PHE A 87 10.07 13.05 8.53
N PRO A 88 10.05 13.24 9.87
CA PRO A 88 8.84 13.29 10.69
C PRO A 88 7.82 14.37 10.32
N PHE A 89 8.19 15.37 9.52
CA PHE A 89 7.31 16.47 9.11
C PHE A 89 6.44 16.15 7.88
N PHE A 90 6.66 15.01 7.23
CA PHE A 90 5.92 14.53 6.06
C PHE A 90 5.06 13.32 6.43
N GLU A 91 4.08 13.54 7.31
CA GLU A 91 3.12 12.51 7.73
C GLU A 91 1.82 12.56 6.89
N PRO A 92 1.15 11.41 6.71
CA PRO A 92 1.60 10.06 7.05
C PRO A 92 2.75 9.61 6.17
N HIS A 93 3.58 8.74 6.72
CA HIS A 93 4.57 7.99 5.98
C HIS A 93 3.94 6.72 5.42
N TRP A 94 4.30 6.42 4.17
CA TRP A 94 3.76 5.29 3.43
C TRP A 94 4.86 4.63 2.61
N GLN A 95 4.94 3.31 2.65
CA GLN A 95 5.92 2.52 1.93
C GLN A 95 5.30 1.23 1.41
N ILE A 96 5.52 0.95 0.13
CA ILE A 96 5.26 -0.38 -0.44
C ILE A 96 6.40 -1.30 -0.01
N CYS A 97 6.07 -2.28 0.83
CA CYS A 97 7.04 -3.28 1.27
C CYS A 97 7.15 -4.41 0.25
N MET A 98 6.05 -4.73 -0.44
CA MET A 98 5.99 -5.74 -1.48
C MET A 98 4.83 -5.42 -2.42
N ALA A 99 5.15 -5.02 -3.65
CA ALA A 99 4.17 -4.77 -4.70
C ALA A 99 3.52 -6.09 -5.19
N SER A 100 4.30 -7.17 -5.24
CA SER A 100 3.82 -8.51 -5.54
C SER A 100 4.61 -9.59 -4.80
N GLY A 101 3.92 -10.65 -4.40
CA GLY A 101 4.48 -11.83 -3.77
C GLY A 101 3.54 -13.01 -3.91
N LEU A 102 4.04 -14.18 -3.53
CA LEU A 102 3.29 -15.43 -3.57
C LEU A 102 3.30 -16.06 -2.18
N SER A 103 2.12 -16.19 -1.58
CA SER A 103 1.95 -16.73 -0.24
C SER A 103 1.46 -18.17 -0.27
N THR A 104 1.95 -18.98 0.65
CA THR A 104 1.54 -20.38 0.83
C THR A 104 1.35 -20.67 2.31
N GLY A 105 0.18 -21.21 2.66
CA GLY A 105 -0.20 -21.51 4.02
C GLY A 105 -1.72 -21.50 4.19
N TRP A 106 -2.18 -20.95 5.30
CA TRP A 106 -3.60 -20.98 5.63
C TRP A 106 -4.04 -19.81 6.52
N ILE A 107 -5.32 -19.49 6.41
CA ILE A 107 -6.05 -18.60 7.32
C ILE A 107 -7.29 -19.36 7.79
N GLU A 108 -7.51 -19.37 9.10
CA GLU A 108 -8.74 -19.84 9.74
C GLU A 108 -9.54 -18.62 10.21
N TRP A 109 -10.78 -18.53 9.75
CA TRP A 109 -11.67 -17.39 9.95
C TRP A 109 -13.04 -17.91 10.38
N ASP A 110 -13.46 -17.58 11.60
CA ASP A 110 -14.71 -18.10 12.23
C ASP A 110 -14.85 -19.63 12.23
N GLY A 111 -13.72 -20.34 12.37
CA GLY A 111 -13.68 -21.81 12.38
C GLY A 111 -13.66 -22.46 10.98
N GLU A 112 -13.76 -21.68 9.91
CA GLU A 112 -13.51 -22.15 8.54
C GLU A 112 -12.05 -21.93 8.16
N ARG A 113 -11.40 -22.95 7.62
CA ARG A 113 -9.99 -22.92 7.23
C ARG A 113 -9.84 -22.83 5.71
N PHE A 114 -9.19 -21.78 5.26
CA PHE A 114 -8.82 -21.51 3.88
C PHE A 114 -7.35 -21.82 3.69
N GLU A 115 -7.04 -22.80 2.84
CA GLU A 115 -5.67 -23.15 2.47
C GLU A 115 -5.36 -22.63 1.08
N PHE A 116 -4.15 -22.14 0.90
CA PHE A 116 -3.73 -21.54 -0.37
C PHE A 116 -2.26 -21.84 -0.65
N GLU A 117 -1.97 -21.95 -1.94
CA GLU A 117 -0.63 -22.20 -2.46
C GLU A 117 -0.32 -21.16 -3.54
N ASN A 118 0.82 -20.48 -3.40
CA ASN A 118 1.25 -19.41 -4.29
C ASN A 118 0.15 -18.36 -4.58
N ALA A 119 -0.63 -18.00 -3.56
CA ALA A 119 -1.64 -16.96 -3.69
C ALA A 119 -0.98 -15.59 -3.87
N PRO A 120 -1.42 -14.76 -4.83
CA PRO A 120 -0.94 -13.40 -5.02
C PRO A 120 -1.05 -12.59 -3.73
N SER A 121 -0.05 -11.77 -3.43
CA SER A 121 0.06 -11.05 -2.17
C SER A 121 0.70 -9.68 -2.35
N TYR A 122 0.28 -8.76 -1.50
CA TYR A 122 0.76 -7.38 -1.45
C TYR A 122 0.99 -6.99 0.01
N SER A 123 1.96 -6.11 0.26
CA SER A 123 2.12 -5.51 1.59
C SER A 123 2.62 -4.09 1.51
N GLU A 124 2.06 -3.26 2.38
CA GLU A 124 2.48 -1.89 2.61
C GLU A 124 2.54 -1.60 4.11
N LYS A 125 3.22 -0.49 4.43
CA LYS A 125 3.32 0.01 5.80
C LYS A 125 2.94 1.49 5.81
N ASN A 126 2.06 1.84 6.74
CA ASN A 126 1.68 3.20 7.08
C ASN A 126 2.12 3.51 8.51
N TRP A 127 2.69 4.70 8.75
CA TRP A 127 3.01 5.18 10.10
C TRP A 127 2.96 6.71 10.19
N GLY A 128 2.96 7.24 11.42
CA GLY A 128 2.77 8.67 11.70
C GLY A 128 1.50 8.95 12.51
N GLY A 129 1.10 10.22 12.64
CA GLY A 129 -0.03 10.65 13.45
C GLY A 129 -1.42 10.28 12.92
N GLY A 130 -1.57 10.05 11.61
CA GLY A 130 -2.84 9.64 10.99
C GLY A 130 -2.80 9.66 9.47
N PHE A 131 -3.78 9.02 8.84
CA PHE A 131 -3.97 9.00 7.39
C PHE A 131 -4.25 10.41 6.82
N PRO A 132 -4.11 10.61 5.49
CA PRO A 132 -4.39 11.91 4.87
C PRO A 132 -5.85 12.33 5.07
N ARG A 133 -6.17 13.62 4.88
CA ARG A 133 -7.57 14.10 4.97
C ARG A 133 -8.50 13.49 3.93
N LYS A 134 -7.91 13.07 2.81
CA LYS A 134 -8.58 12.48 1.66
C LYS A 134 -7.57 11.59 0.96
N TRP A 135 -7.91 10.36 0.62
CA TRP A 135 -7.02 9.52 -0.18
C TRP A 135 -7.78 8.52 -1.04
N TYR A 136 -7.10 8.01 -2.04
CA TYR A 136 -7.54 6.89 -2.86
C TYR A 136 -6.37 5.95 -3.08
N TRP A 137 -6.69 4.68 -3.32
CA TRP A 137 -5.71 3.65 -3.58
C TRP A 137 -6.27 2.58 -4.50
N ILE A 138 -5.39 2.03 -5.33
CA ILE A 138 -5.64 0.96 -6.29
C ILE A 138 -4.46 -0.01 -6.20
N GLN A 139 -4.74 -1.28 -6.03
CA GLN A 139 -3.73 -2.32 -6.19
C GLN A 139 -4.30 -3.50 -6.94
N CYS A 140 -3.48 -4.09 -7.81
CA CYS A 140 -3.82 -5.34 -8.46
C CYS A 140 -2.54 -6.05 -8.88
N ASN A 141 -2.42 -7.33 -8.56
CA ASN A 141 -1.34 -8.19 -9.03
C ASN A 141 -1.87 -9.49 -9.67
N VAL A 142 -3.14 -9.48 -10.08
CA VAL A 142 -3.81 -10.61 -10.72
C VAL A 142 -4.38 -10.16 -12.06
N PHE A 143 -3.68 -10.47 -13.16
CA PHE A 143 -4.07 -10.12 -14.51
C PHE A 143 -4.10 -11.38 -15.39
N PRO A 144 -5.24 -12.12 -15.43
CA PRO A 144 -5.30 -13.46 -16.04
C PRO A 144 -5.05 -13.48 -17.55
N GLY A 145 -5.13 -12.34 -18.23
CA GLY A 145 -4.87 -12.21 -19.67
C GLY A 145 -3.48 -11.65 -20.04
N ALA A 146 -2.65 -11.28 -19.06
CA ALA A 146 -1.32 -10.74 -19.34
C ALA A 146 -0.33 -11.86 -19.64
N SER A 147 0.61 -11.64 -20.58
CA SER A 147 1.65 -12.62 -20.94
C SER A 147 2.75 -12.80 -19.89
N GLY A 148 2.78 -11.95 -18.86
CA GLY A 148 3.76 -11.99 -17.79
C GLY A 148 3.18 -11.53 -16.46
N GLU A 149 4.00 -11.58 -15.40
CA GLU A 149 3.63 -11.09 -14.08
C GLU A 149 3.46 -9.57 -14.11
N VAL A 150 2.25 -9.10 -13.84
CA VAL A 150 1.90 -7.68 -13.76
C VAL A 150 1.54 -7.35 -12.32
N SER A 151 2.10 -6.26 -11.80
CA SER A 151 1.68 -5.65 -10.55
C SER A 151 1.44 -4.17 -10.74
N LEU A 152 0.29 -3.69 -10.26
CA LEU A 152 -0.09 -2.29 -10.22
C LEU A 152 -0.24 -1.86 -8.77
N THR A 153 0.30 -0.69 -8.45
CA THR A 153 -0.01 0.05 -7.23
C THR A 153 -0.12 1.51 -7.59
N ALA A 154 -1.26 2.13 -7.30
CA ALA A 154 -1.48 3.54 -7.53
C ALA A 154 -2.22 4.15 -6.35
N ALA A 155 -1.80 5.33 -5.92
CA ALA A 155 -2.40 5.98 -4.77
C ALA A 155 -2.18 7.49 -4.84
N GLY A 156 -3.02 8.22 -4.11
CA GLY A 156 -2.82 9.64 -3.88
C GLY A 156 -3.58 10.11 -2.65
N GLY A 157 -3.12 11.21 -2.06
CA GLY A 157 -3.68 11.68 -0.80
C GLY A 157 -3.50 13.17 -0.59
N LEU A 158 -4.50 13.83 -0.04
CA LEU A 158 -4.44 15.21 0.45
C LEU A 158 -3.82 15.20 1.85
N ARG A 159 -2.49 15.33 1.90
CA ARG A 159 -1.72 15.33 3.16
C ARG A 159 -1.32 16.73 3.57
N LYS A 160 -1.13 16.91 4.88
CA LYS A 160 -0.61 18.15 5.46
C LYS A 160 0.93 18.14 5.36
N ILE A 161 1.52 19.28 5.02
CA ILE A 161 2.98 19.43 4.99
C ILE A 161 3.43 20.60 5.86
N GLY A 162 4.43 20.34 6.71
CA GLY A 162 5.00 21.33 7.62
C GLY A 162 4.11 21.72 8.80
N LEU A 163 4.48 22.80 9.49
CA LEU A 163 3.85 23.24 10.73
C LEU A 163 2.60 24.11 10.53
N GLY A 164 2.35 24.61 9.31
CA GLY A 164 1.18 25.42 8.96
C GLY A 164 0.07 24.61 8.28
N ASP A 165 -1.03 25.25 7.92
CA ASP A 165 -2.14 24.61 7.18
C ASP A 165 -1.90 24.54 5.66
N THR A 166 -0.73 24.02 5.29
CA THR A 166 -0.38 23.75 3.89
C THR A 166 -0.68 22.29 3.57
N TYR A 167 -1.33 22.06 2.43
CA TYR A 167 -1.67 20.73 1.95
C TYR A 167 -1.15 20.53 0.54
N GLU A 168 -0.79 19.29 0.24
CA GLU A 168 -0.45 18.86 -1.10
C GLU A 168 -1.19 17.57 -1.44
N SER A 169 -1.26 17.26 -2.73
CA SER A 169 -1.88 16.05 -3.25
C SER A 169 -0.88 15.24 -4.06
N PRO A 170 0.13 14.62 -3.41
CA PRO A 170 0.97 13.65 -4.08
C PRO A 170 0.09 12.52 -4.63
N SER A 171 0.47 12.05 -5.81
CA SER A 171 -0.12 10.89 -6.46
C SER A 171 0.98 10.15 -7.19
N LEU A 172 0.89 8.82 -7.21
CA LEU A 172 1.85 7.97 -7.88
C LEU A 172 1.19 6.76 -8.51
N ILE A 173 1.88 6.22 -9.52
CA ILE A 173 1.56 4.95 -10.16
C ILE A 173 2.89 4.18 -10.29
N GLY A 174 2.91 2.95 -9.80
CA GLY A 174 3.99 1.99 -9.99
C GLY A 174 3.45 0.75 -10.69
N ILE A 175 4.12 0.36 -11.77
CA ILE A 175 3.79 -0.86 -12.52
C ILE A 175 5.03 -1.73 -12.64
N HIS A 176 4.90 -2.99 -12.29
CA HIS A 176 5.87 -4.01 -12.62
C HIS A 176 5.34 -4.85 -13.76
N TYR A 177 6.14 -5.01 -14.82
CA TYR A 177 5.82 -5.89 -15.95
C TYR A 177 7.13 -6.42 -16.55
N GLU A 178 7.20 -7.74 -16.74
CA GLU A 178 8.39 -8.45 -17.26
C GLU A 178 9.70 -8.09 -16.52
N GLY A 179 9.62 -7.89 -15.20
CA GLY A 179 10.76 -7.54 -14.36
C GLY A 179 11.23 -6.09 -14.45
N GLN A 180 10.56 -5.24 -15.25
CA GLN A 180 10.80 -3.80 -15.32
C GLN A 180 9.82 -3.04 -14.44
N PHE A 181 10.29 -1.95 -13.83
CA PHE A 181 9.49 -1.04 -13.03
C PHE A 181 9.23 0.29 -13.77
N PHE A 182 7.96 0.58 -14.03
CA PHE A 182 7.50 1.83 -14.61
C PHE A 182 6.93 2.71 -13.50
N GLU A 183 7.66 3.77 -13.16
CA GLU A 183 7.28 4.73 -12.13
C GLU A 183 6.73 6.02 -12.74
N PHE A 184 5.61 6.48 -12.19
CA PHE A 184 5.01 7.78 -12.47
C PHE A 184 4.79 8.50 -11.15
N VAL A 185 5.58 9.55 -10.93
CA VAL A 185 5.64 10.30 -9.67
C VAL A 185 5.85 11.78 -9.97
N PRO A 186 5.47 12.70 -9.05
CA PRO A 186 5.48 14.15 -9.31
C PRO A 186 6.86 14.76 -9.67
N TRP A 187 7.96 14.07 -9.35
CA TRP A 187 9.32 14.55 -9.59
C TRP A 187 9.94 14.04 -10.91
N THR A 188 9.40 12.98 -11.52
CA THR A 188 9.86 12.47 -12.83
C THR A 188 8.82 12.63 -13.94
N GLY A 189 7.62 13.10 -13.59
CA GLY A 189 6.47 13.08 -14.46
C GLY A 189 5.27 13.80 -13.89
N THR A 190 4.10 13.48 -14.42
CA THR A 190 2.80 14.01 -13.98
C THR A 190 1.83 12.87 -13.77
N VAL A 191 1.03 12.93 -12.71
CA VAL A 191 -0.06 12.00 -12.46
C VAL A 191 -1.35 12.80 -12.32
N SER A 192 -2.39 12.39 -13.03
CA SER A 192 -3.74 12.94 -12.95
C SER A 192 -4.71 11.88 -12.46
N TRP A 193 -5.74 12.32 -11.73
CA TRP A 193 -6.77 11.45 -11.20
C TRP A 193 -8.15 12.08 -11.33
N ASP A 194 -9.15 11.22 -11.43
CA ASP A 194 -10.58 11.54 -11.37
C ASP A 194 -11.28 10.40 -10.63
N ILE A 195 -11.53 10.62 -9.35
CA ILE A 195 -12.04 9.62 -8.42
C ILE A 195 -13.47 9.98 -8.03
N GLY A 196 -14.40 9.04 -8.18
CA GLY A 196 -15.78 9.20 -7.73
C GLY A 196 -15.89 9.29 -6.21
N LEU A 197 -17.08 9.57 -5.69
CA LEU A 197 -17.35 9.38 -4.25
C LEU A 197 -17.17 7.91 -3.84
N TRP A 198 -17.49 7.01 -4.77
CA TRP A 198 -17.29 5.58 -4.71
C TRP A 198 -17.53 4.98 -6.10
N GLY A 199 -16.94 3.82 -6.40
CA GLY A 199 -17.28 3.05 -7.60
C GLY A 199 -16.53 3.45 -8.87
N LEU A 200 -15.70 4.50 -8.84
CA LEU A 200 -14.93 4.96 -9.99
C LEU A 200 -13.56 5.49 -9.59
N TRP A 201 -12.51 4.95 -10.20
CA TRP A 201 -11.14 5.43 -10.11
C TRP A 201 -10.58 5.55 -11.53
N LYS A 202 -10.29 6.77 -11.96
CA LYS A 202 -9.53 7.00 -13.19
C LYS A 202 -8.22 7.67 -12.84
N MET A 203 -7.13 7.14 -13.37
CA MET A 203 -5.81 7.74 -13.24
C MET A 203 -5.09 7.73 -14.58
N SER A 204 -4.28 8.74 -14.81
CA SER A 204 -3.33 8.77 -15.93
C SER A 204 -2.00 9.29 -15.44
N GLY A 205 -0.93 8.84 -16.07
CA GLY A 205 0.43 9.24 -15.73
C GLY A 205 1.27 9.41 -16.98
N GLU A 206 2.23 10.31 -16.90
CA GLU A 206 3.28 10.44 -17.91
C GLU A 206 4.63 10.66 -17.26
N ASN A 207 5.67 10.03 -17.81
CA ASN A 207 7.05 10.36 -17.50
C ASN A 207 7.78 10.70 -18.81
N LYS A 208 9.11 10.75 -18.80
CA LYS A 208 9.91 11.11 -19.98
C LYS A 208 9.67 10.18 -21.18
N THR A 209 9.41 8.90 -20.94
CA THR A 209 9.43 7.85 -21.97
C THR A 209 8.15 7.04 -22.06
N HIS A 210 7.22 7.18 -21.12
CA HIS A 210 6.01 6.35 -21.04
C HIS A 210 4.76 7.15 -20.70
N LEU A 211 3.62 6.58 -21.08
CA LEU A 211 2.27 7.03 -20.73
C LEU A 211 1.50 5.85 -20.11
N VAL A 212 0.68 6.12 -19.10
CA VAL A 212 -0.19 5.13 -18.46
C VAL A 212 -1.61 5.66 -18.31
N GLU A 213 -2.58 4.77 -18.49
CA GLU A 213 -3.99 5.00 -18.14
C GLU A 213 -4.53 3.82 -17.32
N ILE A 214 -5.31 4.17 -16.30
CA ILE A 214 -5.98 3.24 -15.39
C ILE A 214 -7.44 3.64 -15.32
N GLU A 215 -8.32 2.68 -15.51
CA GLU A 215 -9.74 2.82 -15.22
C GLU A 215 -10.18 1.64 -14.37
N ALA A 216 -10.72 1.93 -13.19
CA ALA A 216 -11.25 0.93 -12.29
C ALA A 216 -12.65 1.31 -11.79
N THR A 217 -13.49 0.29 -11.62
CA THR A 217 -14.87 0.44 -11.17
C THR A 217 -15.26 -0.69 -10.21
N THR A 218 -16.26 -0.46 -9.39
CA THR A 218 -16.92 -1.53 -8.62
C THR A 218 -18.41 -1.21 -8.48
N ALA A 219 -19.23 -2.26 -8.52
CA ALA A 219 -20.64 -2.18 -8.16
C ALA A 219 -20.89 -2.56 -6.69
N GLU A 220 -19.89 -3.12 -6.01
CA GLU A 220 -19.99 -3.53 -4.61
C GLU A 220 -20.11 -2.31 -3.69
N SER A 221 -20.79 -2.48 -2.55
CA SER A 221 -20.93 -1.40 -1.57
C SER A 221 -19.61 -0.97 -0.92
N GLY A 222 -18.61 -1.86 -0.96
CA GLY A 222 -17.37 -1.76 -0.20
C GLY A 222 -17.56 -2.12 1.28
N THR A 223 -16.44 -2.31 1.97
CA THR A 223 -16.36 -2.59 3.40
C THR A 223 -15.85 -1.37 4.13
N ALA A 224 -16.52 -0.96 5.21
CA ALA A 224 -16.06 0.17 6.02
C ALA A 224 -14.94 -0.30 6.96
N LEU A 225 -13.76 0.32 6.84
CA LEU A 225 -12.60 0.03 7.66
C LEU A 225 -12.27 1.20 8.58
N ARG A 226 -11.67 0.88 9.73
CA ARG A 226 -11.15 1.90 10.65
C ARG A 226 -9.75 2.32 10.22
N ALA A 227 -9.53 3.62 10.15
CA ALA A 227 -8.21 4.20 9.91
C ALA A 227 -7.87 5.22 11.01
N PRO A 228 -6.60 5.33 11.43
CA PRO A 228 -6.16 6.41 12.30
C PRO A 228 -6.34 7.77 11.62
N THR A 229 -7.01 8.70 12.29
CA THR A 229 -7.18 10.09 11.88
C THR A 229 -6.57 11.01 12.93
N ILE A 230 -6.09 12.19 12.52
CA ILE A 230 -5.50 13.17 13.43
C ILE A 230 -6.55 13.67 14.44
N GLU A 231 -7.78 13.89 13.98
CA GLU A 231 -8.82 14.54 14.78
C GLU A 231 -9.60 13.57 15.68
N ALA A 232 -9.84 12.33 15.24
CA ALA A 232 -10.74 11.40 15.93
C ALA A 232 -10.08 10.07 16.32
N GLY A 233 -8.79 9.88 16.06
CA GLY A 233 -8.11 8.61 16.29
C GLY A 233 -8.60 7.52 15.35
N LEU A 234 -8.68 6.27 15.83
CA LEU A 234 -9.06 5.11 15.03
C LEU A 234 -10.59 5.05 14.82
N VAL A 235 -11.06 5.52 13.67
CA VAL A 235 -12.49 5.64 13.34
C VAL A 235 -12.81 5.10 11.94
N PRO A 236 -14.07 4.75 11.62
CA PRO A 236 -14.48 4.36 10.28
C PRO A 236 -14.29 5.52 9.30
N ALA A 237 -13.13 5.56 8.64
CA ALA A 237 -12.70 6.62 7.73
C ALA A 237 -12.15 6.06 6.42
N CYS A 238 -12.23 4.75 6.22
CA CYS A 238 -11.78 4.07 5.02
C CYS A 238 -12.92 3.20 4.48
N LYS A 239 -13.00 3.08 3.17
CA LYS A 239 -13.87 2.13 2.50
C LYS A 239 -13.11 1.44 1.36
N ASP A 240 -13.07 0.12 1.39
CA ASP A 240 -12.31 -0.69 0.44
C ASP A 240 -13.16 -1.81 -0.21
N THR A 241 -12.63 -2.42 -1.26
CA THR A 241 -13.14 -3.65 -1.87
C THR A 241 -11.99 -4.36 -2.59
N CYS A 242 -12.05 -5.68 -2.72
CA CYS A 242 -11.18 -6.47 -3.61
C CYS A 242 -11.90 -6.97 -4.87
N TYR A 243 -13.14 -6.48 -5.09
CA TYR A 243 -14.00 -6.84 -6.22
C TYR A 243 -14.08 -5.67 -7.20
N GLY A 244 -12.93 -5.22 -7.69
CA GLY A 244 -12.81 -4.15 -8.67
C GLY A 244 -12.55 -4.69 -10.08
N ASP A 245 -13.32 -4.19 -11.04
CA ASP A 245 -13.00 -4.30 -12.46
C ASP A 245 -11.98 -3.23 -12.82
N LEU A 246 -10.88 -3.61 -13.46
CA LEU A 246 -9.75 -2.75 -13.76
C LEU A 246 -9.29 -2.97 -15.20
N ARG A 247 -8.97 -1.88 -15.90
CA ARG A 247 -8.15 -1.88 -17.11
C ARG A 247 -6.91 -1.03 -16.87
N LEU A 248 -5.76 -1.61 -17.18
CA LEU A 248 -4.45 -0.97 -17.14
C LEU A 248 -3.87 -0.94 -18.55
N GLN A 249 -3.45 0.24 -19.00
CA GLN A 249 -2.78 0.41 -20.28
C GLN A 249 -1.50 1.22 -20.13
N LEU A 250 -0.42 0.76 -20.78
CA LEU A 250 0.92 1.35 -20.76
C LEU A 250 1.44 1.48 -22.19
N TRP A 251 2.02 2.62 -22.52
CA TRP A 251 2.61 2.91 -23.84
C TRP A 251 3.99 3.52 -23.71
N GLU A 252 4.80 3.35 -24.76
CA GLU A 252 5.89 4.27 -25.03
C GLU A 252 5.33 5.67 -25.34
N LYS A 253 6.10 6.71 -24.99
CA LYS A 253 5.78 8.10 -25.29
C LYS A 253 6.57 8.55 -26.53
N LYS A 254 5.87 9.04 -27.55
CA LYS A 254 6.50 9.61 -28.74
C LYS A 254 7.11 10.98 -28.46
N TYR A 255 7.97 11.46 -29.34
CA TYR A 255 8.58 12.79 -29.27
C TYR A 255 7.55 13.95 -29.25
N ASP A 256 6.37 13.75 -29.84
CA ASP A 256 5.26 14.72 -29.83
C ASP A 256 4.38 14.62 -28.56
N GLY A 257 4.75 13.73 -27.62
CA GLY A 257 4.02 13.48 -26.39
C GLY A 257 2.83 12.52 -26.51
N SER A 258 2.51 12.04 -27.73
CA SER A 258 1.39 11.13 -27.95
C SER A 258 1.73 9.66 -27.65
N LYS A 259 0.69 8.81 -27.61
CA LYS A 259 0.82 7.36 -27.42
C LYS A 259 1.61 6.71 -28.57
N GLY A 260 2.70 6.07 -28.18
CA GLY A 260 3.60 5.23 -28.96
C GLY A 260 3.10 3.81 -29.15
N GLU A 261 4.04 2.89 -29.19
CA GLU A 261 3.76 1.46 -29.12
C GLU A 261 3.13 1.11 -27.78
N MET A 262 2.18 0.17 -27.80
CA MET A 262 1.51 -0.32 -26.61
C MET A 262 2.37 -1.42 -25.98
N ILE A 263 2.75 -1.21 -24.72
CA ILE A 263 3.58 -2.14 -23.95
C ILE A 263 2.69 -3.14 -23.20
N LEU A 264 1.57 -2.66 -22.66
CA LEU A 264 0.63 -3.47 -21.88
C LEU A 264 -0.80 -2.97 -22.07
N ASP A 265 -1.74 -3.90 -22.23
CA ASP A 265 -3.19 -3.68 -22.11
C ASP A 265 -3.75 -4.90 -21.39
N ALA A 266 -4.06 -4.74 -20.09
CA ALA A 266 -4.43 -5.82 -19.22
C ALA A 266 -5.68 -5.47 -18.42
N THR A 267 -6.50 -6.49 -18.17
CA THR A 267 -7.70 -6.36 -17.35
C THR A 267 -7.67 -7.31 -16.16
N SER A 268 -8.40 -6.92 -15.11
CA SER A 268 -8.62 -7.73 -13.92
C SER A 268 -10.02 -7.47 -13.37
N ASN A 269 -10.59 -8.44 -12.68
CA ASN A 269 -11.81 -8.31 -11.87
C ASN A 269 -11.51 -8.53 -10.37
N MET A 270 -10.23 -8.46 -9.98
CA MET A 270 -9.73 -8.67 -8.62
C MET A 270 -8.94 -7.45 -8.12
N ALA A 271 -9.22 -6.26 -8.66
CA ALA A 271 -8.54 -5.06 -8.20
C ALA A 271 -9.03 -4.67 -6.81
N ALA A 272 -8.07 -4.38 -5.93
CA ALA A 272 -8.32 -3.78 -4.64
C ALA A 272 -8.43 -2.26 -4.81
N LEU A 273 -9.55 -1.69 -4.38
CA LEU A 273 -9.92 -0.30 -4.58
C LEU A 273 -10.34 0.33 -3.26
N GLU A 274 -9.80 1.51 -2.97
CA GLU A 274 -10.02 2.17 -1.70
C GLU A 274 -10.24 3.68 -1.89
N VAL A 275 -11.14 4.24 -1.08
CA VAL A 275 -11.20 5.67 -0.78
C VAL A 275 -11.24 5.86 0.73
N GLY A 276 -10.65 6.93 1.21
CA GLY A 276 -10.78 7.27 2.61
C GLY A 276 -10.60 8.75 2.93
N GLY A 277 -10.72 9.02 4.22
CA GLY A 277 -10.79 10.33 4.82
C GLY A 277 -12.19 10.90 4.67
N GLY A 278 -12.26 12.21 4.49
CA GLY A 278 -13.50 12.91 4.23
C GLY A 278 -14.02 13.73 5.40
N PRO A 279 -15.31 14.11 5.35
CA PRO A 279 -16.32 13.71 4.35
C PRO A 279 -15.98 14.10 2.91
N TRP A 280 -16.30 13.23 1.94
CA TRP A 280 -16.24 13.53 0.51
C TRP A 280 -17.59 14.09 0.05
N PHE A 281 -17.63 15.36 -0.36
CA PHE A 281 -18.86 15.98 -0.87
C PHE A 281 -19.01 15.90 -2.39
N ASN A 282 -17.90 15.77 -3.11
CA ASN A 282 -17.83 15.63 -4.56
C ASN A 282 -16.71 14.64 -4.93
N GLY A 283 -16.76 14.15 -6.16
CA GLY A 283 -15.61 13.48 -6.78
C GLY A 283 -14.34 14.32 -6.68
N TRP A 284 -13.19 13.66 -6.75
CA TRP A 284 -11.89 14.29 -6.65
C TRP A 284 -11.15 14.21 -7.96
N LYS A 285 -11.01 15.35 -8.63
CA LYS A 285 -10.18 15.50 -9.82
C LYS A 285 -8.96 16.35 -9.52
N GLY A 286 -7.82 15.96 -10.06
CA GLY A 286 -6.60 16.73 -9.90
C GLY A 286 -5.47 16.21 -10.77
N THR A 287 -4.39 16.99 -10.77
CA THR A 287 -3.12 16.66 -11.41
C THR A 287 -2.01 17.09 -10.47
N THR A 288 -0.98 16.26 -10.32
CA THR A 288 0.19 16.58 -9.50
C THR A 288 0.84 17.86 -10.04
N VAL A 289 1.05 18.84 -9.17
CA VAL A 289 1.76 20.07 -9.53
C VAL A 289 3.26 19.83 -9.33
N VAL A 290 4.05 20.11 -10.37
CA VAL A 290 5.52 20.15 -10.30
C VAL A 290 5.89 21.30 -9.37
N ASN A 291 6.16 21.01 -8.11
CA ASN A 291 6.65 22.03 -7.18
C ASN A 291 8.18 22.10 -7.32
N GLU A 292 8.69 23.13 -8.00
CA GLU A 292 10.12 23.30 -8.28
C GLU A 292 11.00 23.25 -7.01
N VAL A 293 10.50 23.76 -5.88
CA VAL A 293 11.23 23.74 -4.60
C VAL A 293 11.33 22.32 -4.04
N VAL A 294 10.23 21.55 -4.14
CA VAL A 294 10.21 20.14 -3.71
C VAL A 294 11.00 19.27 -4.68
N ASN A 295 10.94 19.52 -5.99
CA ASN A 295 11.63 18.72 -7.00
C ASN A 295 13.15 18.90 -6.97
N ASN A 296 13.66 20.11 -6.67
CA ASN A 296 15.10 20.32 -6.48
C ASN A 296 15.65 19.56 -5.25
N ILE A 297 14.79 19.26 -4.27
CA ILE A 297 15.14 18.54 -3.04
C ILE A 297 14.89 17.03 -3.22
N VAL A 298 13.68 16.61 -3.59
CA VAL A 298 13.26 15.21 -3.77
C VAL A 298 13.94 14.52 -4.96
N GLY A 299 14.12 15.24 -6.08
CA GLY A 299 14.65 14.69 -7.34
C GLY A 299 16.14 14.37 -7.31
N THR A 300 16.87 14.78 -6.28
CA THR A 300 18.24 14.34 -6.05
C THR A 300 18.20 12.97 -5.37
N PRO A 301 18.75 11.89 -5.95
CA PRO A 301 18.87 10.61 -5.29
C PRO A 301 19.78 10.76 -4.09
N VAL A 302 19.17 10.86 -2.92
CA VAL A 302 19.87 10.96 -1.65
C VAL A 302 19.88 9.56 -1.05
N ASP A 303 21.08 9.00 -0.86
CA ASP A 303 21.21 7.73 -0.15
C ASP A 303 20.91 7.95 1.33
N VAL A 304 19.65 7.73 1.70
CA VAL A 304 19.11 7.97 3.04
C VAL A 304 19.87 7.17 4.10
N GLU A 305 20.40 5.99 3.75
CA GLU A 305 21.24 5.17 4.63
C GLU A 305 22.56 5.86 4.98
N SER A 306 23.11 6.66 4.07
CA SER A 306 24.36 7.41 4.28
C SER A 306 24.18 8.72 5.07
N LEU A 307 22.99 9.34 5.01
CA LEU A 307 22.70 10.66 5.62
C LEU A 307 22.06 10.60 7.00
N LEU A 308 21.50 9.45 7.38
CA LEU A 308 20.97 9.20 8.73
C LEU A 308 21.76 8.09 9.44
N PRO A 309 23.05 8.32 9.80
CA PRO A 309 23.83 7.37 10.59
C PRO A 309 23.40 7.30 12.06
N ILE A 310 22.49 8.19 12.50
CA ILE A 310 22.05 8.33 13.89
C ILE A 310 20.66 7.68 14.07
N PRO A 311 20.55 6.56 14.82
CA PRO A 311 19.32 5.77 14.94
C PRO A 311 18.07 6.54 15.42
N PHE A 312 18.25 7.64 16.17
CA PHE A 312 17.16 8.42 16.76
C PHE A 312 16.46 9.38 15.78
N LEU A 313 17.06 9.67 14.62
CA LEU A 313 16.46 10.48 13.55
C LEU A 313 15.76 9.62 12.48
N LYS A 314 15.88 8.29 12.56
CA LYS A 314 15.11 7.37 11.72
C LYS A 314 13.69 7.28 12.28
N PRO A 315 12.64 7.52 11.47
CA PRO A 315 11.30 7.12 11.84
C PRO A 315 11.30 5.63 12.22
N PRO A 316 10.53 5.21 13.23
CA PRO A 316 10.47 3.80 13.62
C PRO A 316 10.17 2.86 12.42
N GLY A 317 11.16 2.06 12.05
CA GLY A 317 11.05 1.03 11.02
C GLY A 317 11.26 1.49 9.58
N LEU A 318 12.20 2.42 9.37
CA LEU A 318 13.08 2.46 8.18
C LEU A 318 14.39 1.71 8.49
#